data_AF-B1HS32-F1
#
_entry.id   AF-B1HS32-F1
#
_cell.length_a   1.000
_cell.length_b   1.000
_cell.length_c   1.000
_cell.angle_alpha   90.00
_cell.angle_beta   90.00
_cell.angle_gamma   90.00
#
_symmetry.space_group_name_H-M   'P 1'
#
loop_
_entity.id
_entity.type
_entity.pdbx_description
1 polymer ?
#
loop_
_entity_poly.entity_id
_entity_poly.type
_entity_poly.pdbx_seq_one_letter_code
_entity_poly.pdbx_strand_id
1 'polypeptide(L)' 'MYLSRELTDFSLPKIGEEFGGRDHTTVIHAHEKISSLLKNDVQLQQDVKQIRSMLGK' A
#
# COMPACT_ATOMS: atom_id res chain seq x y z
N MET A 1 -2.87 -2.21 -1.57
CA MET A 1 -1.67 -2.97 -1.19
C MET A 1 -0.77 -2.17 -0.27
N TYR A 2 -0.11 -1.09 -0.74
CA TYR A 2 0.74 -0.24 0.11
C TYR A 2 0.01 0.21 1.39
N LEU A 3 -1.11 0.92 1.26
CA LEU A 3 -1.89 1.37 2.41
C LEU A 3 -2.43 0.21 3.27
N SER A 4 -2.75 -0.93 2.66
CA SER A 4 -3.17 -2.12 3.42
C SER A 4 -2.06 -2.62 4.34
N ARG A 5 -0.80 -2.55 3.91
CA ARG A 5 0.37 -2.86 4.74
C ARG A 5 0.66 -1.81 5.81
N GLU A 6 0.39 -0.53 5.52
CA GLU A 6 0.64 0.56 6.46
C GLU A 6 -0.44 0.70 7.54
N LEU A 7 -1.69 0.34 7.23
CA LEU A 7 -2.84 0.68 8.06
C LEU A 7 -3.51 -0.53 8.74
N THR A 8 -3.02 -1.75 8.48
CA THR A 8 -3.58 -2.98 9.06
C THR A 8 -2.48 -3.94 9.50
N ASP A 9 -2.80 -4.82 10.45
CA ASP A 9 -1.91 -5.87 10.93
C ASP A 9 -2.02 -7.18 10.12
N PHE A 10 -2.62 -7.13 8.94
CA PHE A 10 -2.76 -8.32 8.11
C PHE A 10 -1.42 -8.81 7.56
N SER A 11 -1.30 -10.13 7.49
CA SER A 11 -0.13 -10.79 6.90
C SER A 11 -0.05 -10.54 5.39
N LEU A 12 1.15 -10.62 4.82
CA LEU A 12 1.36 -10.47 3.37
C LEU A 12 0.51 -11.44 2.54
N PRO A 13 0.38 -12.74 2.90
CA PRO A 13 -0.52 -13.65 2.19
C PRO A 13 -1.99 -13.23 2.30
N LYS A 14 -2.44 -12.80 3.49
CA LYS A 14 -3.83 -12.35 3.67
C LYS A 14 -4.13 -11.13 2.82
N ILE A 15 -3.22 -10.15 2.75
CA ILE A 15 -3.36 -9.01 1.84
C ILE A 15 -3.41 -9.50 0.40
N GLY A 16 -2.47 -10.36 -0.03
CA GLY A 16 -2.46 -10.93 -1.38
C GLY A 16 -3.79 -11.57 -1.79
N GLU A 17 -4.36 -12.36 -0.89
CA GLU A 17 -5.67 -13.01 -1.05
C GLU A 17 -6.79 -11.99 -1.29
N GLU A 18 -6.91 -10.96 -0.44
CA GLU A 18 -7.92 -9.89 -0.59
C GLU A 18 -7.75 -9.07 -1.88
N PHE A 19 -6.55 -9.06 -2.47
CA PHE A 19 -6.27 -8.43 -3.76
C PHE A 19 -6.38 -9.41 -4.95
N GLY A 20 -7.26 -10.42 -4.85
CA GLY A 20 -7.58 -11.35 -5.92
C GLY A 20 -6.64 -12.55 -6.00
N GLY A 21 -6.24 -13.11 -4.85
CA GLY A 21 -5.37 -14.28 -4.80
C GLY A 21 -3.94 -14.01 -5.29
N ARG A 22 -3.44 -12.78 -5.14
CA ARG A 22 -2.08 -12.42 -5.57
C ARG A 22 -1.05 -13.00 -4.62
N ASP A 23 0.08 -13.41 -5.17
CA ASP A 23 1.19 -13.91 -4.35
C ASP A 23 1.71 -12.83 -3.38
N HIS A 24 2.09 -13.25 -2.18
CA HIS A 24 2.60 -12.37 -1.13
C HIS A 24 3.81 -11.51 -1.57
N THR A 25 4.65 -12.01 -2.48
CA THR A 25 5.75 -11.24 -3.08
C THR A 25 5.24 -10.06 -3.92
N THR A 26 4.06 -10.17 -4.54
CA THR A 26 3.43 -9.04 -5.24
C THR A 26 3.08 -7.92 -4.27
N VAL A 27 2.67 -8.27 -3.04
CA VAL A 27 2.40 -7.27 -1.99
C VAL A 27 3.69 -6.59 -1.56
N ILE A 28 4.79 -7.34 -1.40
CA ILE A 28 6.12 -6.80 -1.10
C ILE A 28 6.54 -5.81 -2.20
N HIS A 29 6.53 -6.24 -3.46
CA HIS A 29 6.92 -5.40 -4.59
C HIS A 29 6.04 -4.15 -4.74
N ALA A 30 4.73 -4.26 -4.54
CA ALA A 30 3.83 -3.12 -4.57
C ALA A 30 4.14 -2.13 -3.45
N HIS A 31 4.45 -2.63 -2.24
CA HIS A 31 4.81 -1.78 -1.10
C HIS A 31 6.15 -1.07 -1.33
N GLU A 32 7.18 -1.78 -1.76
CA GLU A 32 8.50 -1.20 -2.07
C GLU A 32 8.43 -0.17 -3.19
N LYS A 33 7.69 -0.47 -4.27
CA LYS A 33 7.51 0.44 -5.41
C LYS A 33 6.88 1.76 -4.97
N ILE A 34 5.77 1.71 -4.22
CA ILE A 34 5.10 2.92 -3.75
C ILE A 34 5.97 3.65 -2.73
N SER A 35 6.64 2.94 -1.82
CA SER A 35 7.58 3.55 -0.86
C SER A 35 8.72 4.30 -1.55
N SER A 36 9.24 3.78 -2.67
CA SER A 36 10.28 4.45 -3.44
C SER A 36 9.74 5.68 -4.18
N LEU A 37 8.57 5.56 -4.82
CA LEU A 37 7.97 6.68 -5.56
C LEU A 37 7.60 7.84 -4.62
N LEU A 38 7.12 7.53 -3.42
CA LEU A 38 6.80 8.52 -2.40
C LEU A 38 7.99 9.39 -1.98
N LYS A 39 9.25 9.00 -2.27
CA LYS A 39 10.41 9.85 -1.97
C LYS A 39 10.52 11.06 -2.90
N ASN A 40 10.07 10.93 -4.15
CA ASN A 40 10.36 11.88 -5.21
C ASN A 40 9.11 12.40 -5.94
N ASP A 41 7.96 11.73 -5.78
CA ASP A 41 6.72 12.09 -6.46
C ASP A 41 5.77 12.84 -5.51
N VAL A 42 5.74 14.17 -5.65
CA VAL A 42 4.91 15.06 -4.83
C VAL A 42 3.42 14.82 -5.07
N GLN A 43 3.01 14.49 -6.30
CA GLN A 43 1.60 14.22 -6.59
C GLN A 43 1.17 12.94 -5.88
N LEU A 44 1.97 11.88 -5.98
CA LEU A 44 1.67 10.62 -5.28
C LEU A 44 1.63 10.81 -3.76
N GLN A 45 2.51 11.64 -3.18
CA GLN A 45 2.44 11.98 -1.76
C GLN A 45 1.10 12.62 -1.39
N GLN A 46 0.61 13.55 -2.21
CA GLN A 46 -0.68 14.20 -1.99
C GLN A 46 -1.84 13.22 -2.10
N ASP A 47 -1.84 12.35 -3.13
CA ASP A 47 -2.86 11.34 -3.33
C ASP A 47 -2.92 10.37 -2.15
N VAL A 48 -1.77 9.86 -1.70
CA VAL A 48 -1.67 8.97 -0.52
C VAL A 48 -2.17 9.67 0.74
N LYS A 49 -1.81 10.94 0.96
CA LYS A 49 -2.28 11.73 2.11
C LYS A 49 -3.80 11.92 2.06
N GLN A 50 -4.37 12.19 0.89
CA GLN A 50 -5.81 12.35 0.74
C GLN A 50 -6.55 11.05 1.04
N ILE A 51 -6.08 9.92 0.52
CA ILE A 51 -6.70 8.61 0.78
C ILE A 51 -6.62 8.27 2.28
N ARG A 52 -5.49 8.55 2.95
CA ARG A 52 -5.37 8.35 4.41
C ARG A 52 -6.40 9.17 5.19
N SER A 53 -6.56 10.45 4.83
CA SER A 53 -7.57 11.32 5.43
C SER A 53 -8.99 10.76 5.27
N MET A 54 -9.34 10.27 4.07
CA MET A 54 -10.65 9.64 3.81
C MET A 54 -10.89 8.35 4.63
N LEU A 55 -9.82 7.65 5.00
CA LEU A 55 -9.88 6.45 5.85
C LEU A 55 -9.86 6.77 7.36
N GLY A 56 -9.79 8.06 7.75
CA GLY A 56 -9.67 8.48 9.14
C GLY A 56 -8.31 8.14 9.78
N LYS A 57 -7.23 8.17 8.97
CA LYS A 57 -5.86 7.75 9.33
C LYS A 57 -4.79 8.79 8.96
#